data_AF-A0A4R8JU83-F1
#
_entry.id   AF-A0A4R8JU83-F1
#
_cell.length_a   1.000
_cell.length_b   1.000
_cell.length_c   1.000
_cell.angle_alpha   90.00
_cell.angle_beta   90.00
_cell.angle_gamma   90.00
#
_symmetry.space_group_name_H-M   'P 1'
#
loop_
_entity.id
_entity.type
_entity.pdbx_description
1 polymer ?
#
loop_
_entity_poly.entity_id
_entity_poly.type
_entity_poly.pdbx_seq_one_letter_code
_entity_poly.pdbx_strand_id
1 'polypeptide(L)'
;MNDEDRYEAGLDVRRAVLGSAHVDRSLANRNELTEEFQNFITRYAWGEIWTRDGLPRHTRSLLTIAMMVALNRSEELALHLRAAKNNGVTREQIKEVLMQTAIYCGVPAANSAFHLADKLFREDDAAAAQP
;
A
#
# COMPACT_ATOMS: atom_id res chain seq x y z
N MET A 1 -2.82 25.24 0.46
CA MET A 1 -2.41 24.29 -0.59
C MET A 1 -3.54 24.23 -1.60
N ASN A 2 -3.27 24.62 -2.84
CA ASN A 2 -4.23 24.47 -3.94
C ASN A 2 -4.22 23.02 -4.46
N ASP A 3 -5.01 22.71 -5.48
CA ASP A 3 -5.11 21.34 -6.01
C ASP A 3 -3.84 20.86 -6.76
N GLU A 4 -3.09 21.77 -7.37
CA GLU A 4 -1.81 21.45 -7.99
C GLU A 4 -0.76 21.10 -6.93
N ASP A 5 -0.61 21.95 -5.91
CA ASP A 5 0.30 21.72 -4.78
C ASP A 5 0.00 20.36 -4.10
N ARG A 6 -1.29 20.01 -3.95
CA ARG A 6 -1.73 18.70 -3.40
C ARG A 6 -1.36 17.55 -4.31
N TYR A 7 -1.48 17.75 -5.62
CA TYR A 7 -1.15 16.72 -6.59
C TYR A 7 0.35 16.45 -6.57
N GLU A 8 1.18 17.49 -6.57
CA GLU A 8 2.65 17.38 -6.48
C GLU A 8 3.08 16.69 -5.19
N ALA A 9 2.62 17.19 -4.03
CA ALA A 9 2.92 16.57 -2.75
C ALA A 9 2.42 15.11 -2.67
N GLY A 10 1.22 14.87 -3.19
CA GLY A 10 0.64 13.53 -3.26
C GLY A 10 1.44 12.59 -4.14
N LEU A 11 1.97 13.07 -5.25
CA LEU A 11 2.79 12.28 -6.16
C LEU A 11 4.11 11.85 -5.50
N ASP A 12 4.75 12.76 -4.77
CA ASP A 12 5.97 12.47 -4.02
C ASP A 12 5.74 11.42 -2.94
N VAL A 13 4.66 11.58 -2.16
CA VAL A 13 4.30 10.58 -1.13
C VAL A 13 3.93 9.25 -1.77
N ARG A 14 3.14 9.25 -2.85
CA ARG A 14 2.74 8.04 -3.57
C ARG A 14 3.96 7.27 -4.07
N ARG A 15 4.97 7.95 -4.63
CA ARG A 15 6.24 7.34 -5.05
C ARG A 15 7.05 6.82 -3.88
N ALA A 16 7.14 7.58 -2.78
CA ALA A 16 7.84 7.14 -1.59
C ALA A 16 7.22 5.87 -0.98
N VAL A 17 5.89 5.76 -1.00
CA VAL A 17 5.17 4.60 -0.45
C VAL A 17 5.17 3.43 -1.45
N LEU A 18 4.61 3.61 -2.64
CA LEU A 18 4.39 2.51 -3.61
C LEU A 18 5.63 2.18 -4.47
N GLY A 19 6.65 3.02 -4.45
CA GLY A 19 7.85 2.91 -5.28
C GLY A 19 7.69 3.61 -6.64
N SER A 20 8.70 4.37 -7.07
CA SER A 20 8.67 5.17 -8.30
C SER A 20 8.31 4.32 -9.53
N ALA A 21 8.94 3.15 -9.68
CA ALA A 21 8.70 2.30 -10.84
C ALA A 21 7.24 1.82 -10.96
N HIS A 22 6.54 1.59 -9.84
CA HIS A 22 5.12 1.24 -9.87
C HIS A 22 4.27 2.46 -10.28
N VAL A 23 4.53 3.62 -9.66
CA VAL A 23 3.79 4.85 -9.93
C VAL A 23 3.98 5.30 -11.37
N ASP A 24 5.21 5.29 -11.89
CA ASP A 24 5.49 5.73 -13.26
C ASP A 24 4.80 4.81 -14.29
N ARG A 25 4.77 3.49 -14.06
CA ARG A 25 3.95 2.57 -14.88
C ARG A 25 2.45 2.90 -14.80
N SER A 26 1.94 3.18 -13.60
CA SER A 26 0.53 3.55 -13.41
C SER A 26 0.18 4.86 -14.15
N LEU A 27 1.09 5.83 -14.18
CA LEU A 27 0.88 7.10 -14.87
C LEU A 27 0.96 6.96 -16.39
N ALA A 28 1.90 6.15 -16.89
CA ALA A 28 2.10 5.89 -18.31
C ALA A 28 0.93 5.11 -18.93
N ASN A 29 0.29 4.23 -18.15
CA ASN A 29 -0.84 3.41 -18.60
C ASN A 29 -2.21 4.07 -18.40
N ARG A 30 -2.26 5.36 -18.05
CA ARG A 30 -3.53 6.08 -17.94
C ARG A 30 -4.21 6.19 -19.30
N ASN A 31 -5.54 6.20 -19.26
CA ASN A 31 -6.40 6.38 -20.42
C ASN A 31 -7.58 7.27 -20.01
N GLU A 32 -8.44 7.60 -20.98
CA GLU A 32 -9.61 8.47 -20.79
C GLU A 32 -10.49 8.04 -19.59
N LEU A 33 -10.64 6.74 -19.33
CA LEU A 33 -11.43 6.23 -18.21
C LEU A 33 -10.76 6.43 -16.85
N THR A 34 -9.43 6.39 -16.80
CA THR A 34 -8.67 6.27 -15.55
C THR A 34 -7.94 7.55 -15.15
N GLU A 35 -7.76 8.50 -16.08
CA GLU A 35 -6.97 9.70 -15.85
C GLU A 35 -7.51 10.56 -14.70
N GLU A 36 -8.80 10.89 -14.73
CA GLU A 36 -9.44 11.70 -13.68
C GLU A 36 -9.40 11.00 -12.33
N PHE A 37 -9.63 9.68 -12.30
CA PHE A 37 -9.57 8.90 -11.08
C PHE A 37 -8.15 8.87 -10.50
N GLN A 38 -7.12 8.68 -11.34
CA GLN A 38 -5.72 8.70 -10.92
C GLN A 38 -5.31 10.08 -10.39
N ASN A 39 -5.78 11.16 -11.00
CA ASN A 39 -5.59 12.51 -10.49
C ASN A 39 -6.24 12.67 -9.11
N PHE A 40 -7.52 12.31 -8.99
CA PHE A 40 -8.29 12.40 -7.75
C PHE A 40 -7.62 11.66 -6.60
N ILE A 41 -7.28 10.38 -6.76
CA ILE A 41 -6.67 9.60 -5.69
C ILE A 41 -5.26 10.12 -5.34
N THR A 42 -4.51 10.66 -6.33
CA THR A 42 -3.20 11.28 -6.08
C THR A 42 -3.32 12.48 -5.16
N ARG A 43 -4.27 13.39 -5.43
CA ARG A 43 -4.52 14.54 -4.56
C ARG A 43 -5.08 14.15 -3.20
N TYR A 44 -6.05 13.24 -3.17
CA TYR A 44 -6.87 13.04 -1.96
C TYR A 44 -6.33 11.96 -1.04
N ALA A 45 -5.96 10.79 -1.56
CA ALA A 45 -5.35 9.78 -0.71
C ALA A 45 -3.96 10.26 -0.32
N TRP A 46 -3.11 10.55 -1.31
CA TRP A 46 -1.70 10.76 -1.09
C TRP A 46 -1.37 12.18 -0.66
N GLY A 47 -1.95 13.19 -1.31
CA GLY A 47 -1.69 14.61 -1.06
C GLY A 47 -2.40 15.21 0.16
N GLU A 48 -3.47 14.58 0.62
CA GLU A 48 -4.25 15.04 1.78
C GLU A 48 -4.13 14.12 2.99
N ILE A 49 -4.34 12.81 2.87
CA ILE A 49 -4.34 11.93 4.06
C ILE A 49 -2.94 11.43 4.43
N TRP A 50 -2.13 11.01 3.45
CA TRP A 50 -0.80 10.45 3.71
C TRP A 50 0.30 11.51 3.97
N THR A 51 0.03 12.77 3.64
CA THR A 51 0.88 13.94 3.97
C THR A 51 0.61 14.49 5.36
N ARG A 52 -0.54 14.21 5.97
CA ARG A 52 -0.92 14.76 7.28
C ARG A 52 -0.03 14.28 8.41
N ASP A 53 0.28 15.22 9.27
CA ASP A 53 0.82 14.97 10.60
C ASP A 53 -0.15 14.14 11.46
N GLY A 54 0.38 13.54 12.53
CA GLY A 54 -0.37 12.79 13.53
C GLY A 54 -0.12 11.28 13.51
N LEU A 55 -0.03 10.66 12.34
CA LEU A 55 0.39 9.26 12.19
C LEU A 55 1.55 9.14 11.21
N PRO A 56 2.68 8.52 11.60
CA PRO A 56 3.78 8.28 10.68
C PRO A 56 3.35 7.30 9.59
N ARG A 57 3.99 7.38 8.42
CA ARG A 57 3.68 6.52 7.26
C ARG A 57 3.77 5.02 7.60
N HIS A 58 4.70 4.66 8.49
CA HIS A 58 4.80 3.32 9.07
C HIS A 58 3.46 2.83 9.65
N THR A 59 2.87 3.59 10.58
CA THR A 59 1.60 3.25 11.20
C THR A 59 0.45 3.27 10.19
N ARG A 60 0.43 4.23 9.26
CA ARG A 60 -0.58 4.27 8.20
C ARG A 60 -0.55 3.00 7.34
N SER A 61 0.65 2.52 6.97
CA SER A 61 0.80 1.25 6.24
C SER A 61 0.23 0.06 7.00
N LEU A 62 0.49 -0.07 8.30
CA LEU A 62 -0.06 -1.15 9.12
C LEU A 62 -1.60 -1.11 9.15
N LEU A 63 -2.18 0.08 9.34
CA LEU A 63 -3.63 0.26 9.34
C LEU A 63 -4.25 -0.04 7.98
N THR A 64 -3.63 0.41 6.89
CA THR A 64 -4.12 0.13 5.53
C THR A 64 -4.10 -1.37 5.25
N ILE A 65 -3.05 -2.09 5.63
CA ILE A 65 -3.00 -3.56 5.51
C ILE A 65 -4.17 -4.19 6.26
N ALA A 66 -4.39 -3.83 7.53
CA ALA A 66 -5.50 -4.36 8.33
C ALA A 66 -6.86 -4.08 7.68
N MET A 67 -7.07 -2.87 7.15
CA MET A 67 -8.30 -2.49 6.45
C MET A 67 -8.50 -3.28 5.15
N MET A 68 -7.44 -3.54 4.37
CA MET A 68 -7.57 -4.31 3.13
C MET A 68 -7.90 -5.77 3.41
N VAL A 69 -7.39 -6.34 4.52
CA VAL A 69 -7.81 -7.67 5.00
C VAL A 69 -9.28 -7.65 5.40
N ALA A 70 -9.70 -6.69 6.22
CA ALA A 70 -11.08 -6.58 6.70
C ALA A 70 -12.10 -6.44 5.54
N LEU A 71 -11.71 -5.73 4.46
CA LEU A 71 -12.53 -5.50 3.28
C LEU A 71 -12.41 -6.59 2.21
N ASN A 72 -11.58 -7.62 2.41
CA ASN A 72 -11.26 -8.66 1.43
C ASN A 72 -10.82 -8.10 0.06
N ARG A 73 -9.96 -7.07 0.05
CA ARG A 73 -9.41 -6.45 -1.17
C ARG A 73 -8.01 -6.98 -1.43
N SER A 74 -7.92 -8.19 -2.00
CA SER A 74 -6.65 -8.92 -2.17
C SER A 74 -5.64 -8.21 -3.08
N GLU A 75 -6.07 -7.57 -4.16
CA GLU A 75 -5.17 -6.84 -5.07
C GLU A 75 -4.54 -5.61 -4.40
N GLU A 76 -5.35 -4.81 -3.70
CA GLU A 76 -4.88 -3.67 -2.91
C GLU A 76 -4.04 -4.11 -1.70
N LEU A 77 -4.40 -5.22 -1.05
CA LEU A 77 -3.59 -5.82 -0.01
C LEU A 77 -2.20 -6.20 -0.54
N ALA A 78 -2.12 -6.81 -1.73
CA ALA A 78 -0.85 -7.17 -2.35
C ALA A 78 0.01 -5.94 -2.63
N LEU A 79 -0.59 -4.87 -3.14
CA LEU A 79 0.08 -3.59 -3.38
C LEU A 79 0.68 -3.04 -2.08
N HIS A 80 -0.11 -2.97 -1.02
CA HIS A 80 0.33 -2.41 0.26
C HIS A 80 1.32 -3.30 1.00
N LEU A 81 1.24 -4.63 0.87
CA LEU A 81 2.23 -5.56 1.42
C LEU A 81 3.62 -5.36 0.78
N ARG A 82 3.69 -5.23 -0.56
CA ARG A 82 4.95 -4.96 -1.27
C ARG A 82 5.55 -3.59 -0.89
N ALA A 83 4.68 -2.59 -0.74
CA ALA A 83 5.06 -1.22 -0.44
C ALA A 83 5.49 -1.00 1.02
N ALA A 84 5.04 -1.85 1.94
CA ALA A 84 5.20 -1.62 3.39
C ALA A 84 6.66 -1.40 3.82
N LYS A 85 7.60 -2.12 3.20
CA LYS A 85 9.04 -2.00 3.48
C LYS A 85 9.60 -0.60 3.22
N ASN A 86 9.04 0.13 2.25
CA ASN A 86 9.46 1.51 1.94
C ASN A 86 9.11 2.48 3.09
N ASN A 87 8.14 2.13 3.92
CA ASN A 87 7.77 2.85 5.13
C ASN A 87 8.38 2.25 6.40
N GLY A 88 9.37 1.36 6.28
CA GLY A 88 10.07 0.73 7.40
C GLY A 88 9.25 -0.33 8.15
N VAL A 89 8.14 -0.81 7.58
CA VAL A 89 7.35 -1.89 8.17
C VAL A 89 8.08 -3.22 7.95
N THR A 90 8.30 -3.97 9.03
CA THR A 90 8.96 -5.29 8.96
C THR A 90 7.98 -6.42 8.67
N ARG A 91 8.49 -7.56 8.18
CA ARG A 91 7.68 -8.77 7.99
C ARG A 91 7.07 -9.26 9.30
N GLU A 92 7.79 -9.11 10.42
CA GLU A 92 7.28 -9.43 11.76
C GLU A 92 6.09 -8.55 12.14
N GLN A 93 6.15 -7.24 11.87
CA GLN A 93 5.03 -6.33 12.15
C GLN A 93 3.82 -6.65 11.27
N ILE A 94 4.04 -7.01 10.00
CA ILE A 94 2.96 -7.48 9.11
C ILE A 94 2.32 -8.73 9.71
N LYS A 95 3.12 -9.72 10.13
CA LYS A 95 2.61 -10.94 10.77
C LYS A 95 1.72 -10.61 11.98
N GLU A 96 2.15 -9.71 12.87
CA GLU A 96 1.34 -9.32 14.04
C GLU A 96 0.02 -8.64 13.65
N VAL A 97 0.01 -7.80 12.60
CA VAL A 97 -1.25 -7.25 12.07
C VAL A 97 -2.16 -8.34 11.53
N LEU A 98 -1.63 -9.29 10.76
CA LEU A 98 -2.43 -10.39 10.22
C LEU A 98 -2.97 -11.30 11.34
N MET A 99 -2.19 -11.56 12.39
CA MET A 99 -2.66 -12.27 13.59
C MET A 99 -3.86 -11.55 14.23
N GLN A 100 -3.78 -10.23 14.40
CA GLN A 100 -4.87 -9.42 14.94
C GLN A 100 -6.13 -9.53 14.07
N THR A 101 -5.99 -9.52 12.74
CA THR A 101 -7.15 -9.64 11.83
C THR A 101 -7.87 -10.99 11.94
N ALA A 102 -7.21 -12.06 12.38
CA ALA A 102 -7.89 -13.35 12.59
C ALA A 102 -8.99 -13.27 13.66
N ILE A 103 -8.80 -12.41 14.67
CA ILE A 103 -9.73 -12.25 15.79
C ILE A 103 -10.89 -11.33 15.42
N TYR A 104 -10.60 -10.21 14.75
CA TYR A 104 -11.60 -9.16 14.50
C TYR A 104 -12.23 -9.20 13.10
N CYS A 105 -11.58 -9.85 12.15
CA CYS A 105 -12.07 -10.02 10.77
C CYS A 105 -12.38 -11.49 10.44
N GLY A 106 -12.08 -12.41 11.37
CA GLY A 106 -12.30 -13.84 11.22
C GLY A 106 -11.13 -14.58 10.57
N VAL A 107 -10.94 -15.83 10.99
CA VAL A 107 -9.87 -16.72 10.50
C VAL A 107 -9.82 -16.87 8.98
N PRO A 108 -10.94 -16.96 8.22
CA PRO A 108 -10.89 -17.08 6.76
C PRO A 108 -10.26 -15.87 6.05
N ALA A 109 -10.54 -14.65 6.51
CA ALA A 109 -9.94 -13.44 5.96
C ALA A 109 -8.43 -13.40 6.23
N ALA A 110 -8.03 -13.72 7.48
CA ALA A 110 -6.63 -13.80 7.86
C ALA A 110 -5.87 -14.90 7.08
N ASN A 111 -6.45 -16.09 6.90
CA ASN A 111 -5.84 -17.17 6.10
C ASN A 111 -5.51 -16.70 4.68
N SER A 112 -6.46 -16.05 4.02
CA SER A 112 -6.26 -15.50 2.68
C SER A 112 -5.14 -14.46 2.66
N ALA A 113 -5.07 -13.60 3.67
CA ALA A 113 -4.02 -12.60 3.82
C ALA A 113 -2.63 -13.21 4.09
N PHE A 114 -2.54 -14.25 4.94
CA PHE A 114 -1.30 -14.97 5.22
C PHE A 114 -0.76 -15.66 3.97
N HIS A 115 -1.61 -16.35 3.21
CA HIS A 115 -1.19 -16.97 1.95
C HIS A 115 -0.66 -15.96 0.95
N LEU A 116 -1.32 -14.80 0.84
CA LEU A 116 -0.85 -13.73 -0.03
C LEU A 116 0.48 -13.16 0.45
N ALA A 117 0.63 -12.87 1.74
CA ALA A 117 1.88 -12.36 2.31
C ALA A 117 3.05 -13.33 2.10
N ASP A 118 2.88 -14.63 2.38
CA ASP A 118 3.92 -15.64 2.17
C ASP A 118 4.36 -15.71 0.70
N LYS A 119 3.40 -15.75 -0.22
CA LYS A 119 3.69 -15.73 -1.67
C LYS A 119 4.56 -14.52 -2.04
N LEU A 120 4.17 -13.32 -1.62
CA LEU A 120 4.89 -12.09 -1.96
C LEU A 120 6.27 -12.04 -1.33
N PHE A 121 6.41 -12.49 -0.08
CA PHE A 121 7.70 -12.53 0.61
C PHE A 121 8.68 -13.48 -0.05
N ARG A 122 8.21 -14.64 -0.53
CA ARG A 122 9.03 -15.61 -1.27
C ARG A 122 9.44 -15.09 -2.64
N GLU A 123 8.55 -14.38 -3.34
CA GLU A 123 8.90 -13.70 -4.61
C GLU A 123 10.00 -12.66 -4.39
N ASP A 124 9.89 -11.84 -3.34
CA ASP A 124 10.90 -10.83 -2.98
C ASP A 124 12.25 -11.48 -2.62
N ASP A 125 12.25 -12.59 -1.86
CA ASP A 125 13.47 -13.31 -1.49
C ASP A 125 14.14 -13.95 -2.72
N ALA A 126 13.35 -14.52 -3.63
CA ALA A 126 13.86 -15.11 -4.86
C ALA A 126 14.44 -14.06 -5.81
N ALA A 127 13.87 -12.86 -5.86
CA ALA A 127 14.41 -11.73 -6.63
C ALA A 127 15.73 -11.21 -6.04
N ALA A 128 15.84 -11.17 -4.70
CA ALA A 128 17.07 -10.74 -4.02
C ALA A 128 18.22 -11.75 -4.12
N ALA A 129 17.92 -13.04 -4.35
CA ALA A 129 18.91 -14.09 -4.54
C ALA A 129 19.44 -14.21 -5.98
N GLN A 130 18.85 -13.49 -6.94
CA GLN A 130 19.33 -13.45 -8.32
C GLN A 130 20.45 -12.40 -8.45
N PRO A 131 21.62 -12.78 -9.01
CA PRO A 131 22.80 -11.92 -9.10
C PRO A 131 22.64 -10.73 -10.05
#